data_AF-A0A3M3JWT3-F1
#
_entry.id   AF-A0A3M3JWT3-F1
#
_cell.length_a   1.000
_cell.length_b   1.000
_cell.length_c   1.000
_cell.angle_alpha   90.00
_cell.angle_beta   90.00
_cell.angle_gamma   90.00
#
_symmetry.space_group_name_H-M   'P 1'
#
loop_
_entity.id
_entity.type
_entity.pdbx_description
1 polymer ?
#
loop_
_entity_poly.entity_id
_entity_poly.type
_entity_poly.pdbx_seq_one_letter_code
_entity_poly.pdbx_strand_id
1 'polypeptide(L)'
;RAQSGSIRYMGEELVGQESSIIMRKSIAVVPEGRRVFARLTVEENLAMGGFFTEKADYQEQMDKVLHLFPRLKERFNQRGGTMSGGE
;
A
#
# COMPACT_ATOMS: atom_id res chain seq x y z
N ARG A 1 -0.39 -12.29 18.81
CA ARG A 1 -1.61 -11.61 19.29
C ARG A 1 -1.26 -10.90 20.60
N ALA A 2 -1.84 -9.72 20.87
CA ALA A 2 -1.63 -9.02 22.14
C ALA A 2 -2.11 -9.89 23.31
N GLN A 3 -1.34 -9.97 24.40
CA GLN A 3 -1.65 -10.82 25.55
C GLN A 3 -2.58 -10.13 26.57
N SER A 4 -2.55 -8.80 26.64
CA SER A 4 -3.43 -7.97 27.45
C SER A 4 -3.44 -6.52 26.91
N GLY A 5 -4.39 -5.70 27.38
CA GLY A 5 -4.52 -4.30 26.99
C GLY A 5 -5.55 -4.05 25.88
N SER A 6 -5.59 -2.81 25.40
CA SER A 6 -6.53 -2.31 24.39
C SER A 6 -5.77 -1.45 23.38
N ILE A 7 -6.11 -1.57 22.10
CA ILE A 7 -5.58 -0.72 21.04
C ILE A 7 -6.79 -0.21 20.27
N ARG A 8 -7.03 1.09 20.34
CA ARG A 8 -8.17 1.72 19.65
C ARG A 8 -7.72 2.63 18.53
N TYR A 9 -8.41 2.54 17.40
CA TYR A 9 -8.24 3.43 16.26
C TYR A 9 -9.58 4.01 15.86
N MET A 10 -9.67 5.34 15.77
CA MET A 10 -10.93 6.07 15.51
C MET A 10 -12.08 5.62 16.43
N GLY A 11 -11.76 5.30 17.69
CA GLY A 11 -12.73 4.85 18.70
C GLY A 11 -13.04 3.35 18.69
N GLU A 12 -12.58 2.60 17.70
CA GLU A 12 -12.85 1.16 17.56
C GLU A 12 -11.73 0.29 18.13
N GLU A 13 -12.08 -0.77 18.86
CA GLU A 13 -11.13 -1.75 19.42
C GLU A 13 -10.54 -2.64 18.32
N LEU A 14 -9.22 -2.73 18.26
CA LEU A 14 -8.49 -3.56 17.30
C LEU A 14 -8.01 -4.89 17.90
N VAL A 15 -7.83 -4.98 19.21
CA VAL A 15 -7.35 -6.20 19.86
C VAL A 15 -8.35 -7.34 19.62
N GLY A 16 -7.84 -8.46 19.12
CA GLY A 16 -8.65 -9.65 18.80
C GLY A 16 -9.15 -9.71 17.36
N GLN A 17 -9.06 -8.62 16.59
CA GLN A 17 -9.41 -8.62 15.16
C GLN A 17 -8.30 -9.27 14.31
N GLU A 18 -8.68 -9.83 13.16
CA GLU A 18 -7.73 -10.29 12.15
C GLU A 18 -7.05 -9.11 11.44
N SER A 19 -5.77 -9.25 11.09
CA SER A 19 -5.03 -8.21 10.38
C SER A 19 -5.68 -7.80 9.06
N SER A 20 -6.33 -8.74 8.36
CA SER A 20 -7.10 -8.50 7.13
C SER A 20 -8.29 -7.55 7.34
N ILE A 21 -8.90 -7.57 8.52
CA ILE A 21 -9.99 -6.67 8.91
C ILE A 21 -9.43 -5.33 9.36
N ILE A 22 -8.34 -5.33 10.13
CA ILE A 22 -7.68 -4.09 10.58
C ILE A 22 -7.20 -3.26 9.38
N MET A 23 -6.59 -3.89 8.37
CA MET A 23 -6.09 -3.19 7.18
C MET A 23 -7.18 -2.44 6.39
N ARG A 24 -8.44 -2.90 6.48
CA ARG A 24 -9.58 -2.23 5.81
C ARG A 24 -10.04 -0.96 6.54
N LYS A 25 -9.55 -0.70 7.75
CA LYS A 25 -9.88 0.50 8.54
C LYS A 25 -8.98 1.69 8.18
N SER A 26 -8.58 1.81 6.91
CA SER A 26 -7.64 2.84 6.44
C SER A 26 -6.28 2.80 7.16
N ILE A 27 -5.81 1.60 7.54
CA ILE A 27 -4.50 1.38 8.14
C ILE A 27 -3.64 0.62 7.14
N ALA A 28 -2.52 1.22 6.74
CA ALA A 28 -1.52 0.58 5.89
C ALA A 28 -0.22 0.31 6.67
N VAL A 29 0.47 -0.77 6.31
CA VAL A 29 1.79 -1.11 6.89
C VAL A 29 2.80 -1.19 5.75
N VAL A 30 3.87 -0.41 5.87
CA VAL A 30 5.04 -0.49 4.98
C VAL A 30 6.18 -1.13 5.78
N PRO A 31 6.36 -2.46 5.69
CA PRO A 31 7.40 -3.14 6.45
C PRO A 31 8.79 -2.80 5.91
N GLU A 32 9.80 -2.92 6.77
CA GLU A 32 11.20 -2.82 6.36
C GLU A 32 11.57 -3.89 5.31
N GLY A 33 12.63 -3.61 4.55
CA GLY A 33 13.16 -4.55 3.56
C GLY A 33 12.51 -4.47 2.17
N ARG A 34 11.80 -3.37 1.86
CA ARG A 34 11.39 -3.02 0.48
C ARG A 34 10.61 -4.14 -0.21
N ARG A 35 9.54 -4.59 0.45
CA ARG A 35 8.73 -5.74 0.00
C ARG A 35 7.77 -5.36 -1.14
N VAL A 36 8.32 -4.92 -2.28
CA VAL A 36 7.58 -4.83 -3.54
C VAL A 36 7.56 -6.19 -4.23
N PHE A 37 6.55 -6.44 -5.05
CA PHE A 37 6.48 -7.64 -5.86
C PHE A 37 7.42 -7.49 -7.06
N ALA A 38 8.64 -8.02 -6.94
CA ALA A 38 9.72 -7.82 -7.91
C ALA A 38 9.37 -8.24 -9.36
N ARG A 39 8.45 -9.19 -9.54
CA ARG A 39 8.01 -9.67 -10.87
C ARG A 39 6.95 -8.78 -11.52
N LEU A 40 6.28 -7.95 -10.72
CA LEU A 40 5.24 -7.03 -11.18
C LEU A 40 5.86 -5.71 -11.62
N THR A 41 5.16 -5.00 -12.52
CA THR A 41 5.51 -3.64 -12.91
C THR A 41 5.26 -2.64 -11.78
N VAL A 42 5.76 -1.42 -11.92
CA VAL A 42 5.43 -0.31 -11.01
C VAL A 42 3.92 -0.11 -10.95
N GLU A 43 3.25 -0.06 -12.11
CA GLU A 43 1.79 0.02 -12.19
C GLU A 43 1.11 -1.07 -11.37
N GLU A 44 1.46 -2.34 -11.60
CA GLU A 44 0.85 -3.47 -10.93
C GLU A 44 1.09 -3.43 -9.40
N ASN A 45 2.28 -3.02 -8.96
CA ASN A 45 2.56 -2.82 -7.53
C ASN A 45 1.70 -1.71 -6.91
N LEU A 46 1.56 -0.57 -7.60
CA LEU A 46 0.72 0.54 -7.13
C LEU A 46 -0.76 0.17 -7.11
N ALA A 47 -1.24 -0.54 -8.14
CA ALA A 47 -2.61 -1.03 -8.22
C ALA A 47 -2.95 -1.99 -7.07
N MET A 48 -2.01 -2.86 -6.67
CA MET A 48 -2.18 -3.74 -5.50
C MET A 48 -2.31 -2.95 -4.19
N GLY A 49 -1.63 -1.81 -4.06
CA GLY A 49 -1.78 -0.91 -2.90
C GLY A 49 -3.15 -0.21 -2.87
N GLY A 50 -3.70 0.10 -4.05
CA GLY A 50 -5.03 0.69 -4.24
C GLY A 50 -6.17 -0.33 -4.39
N PHE A 51 -5.98 -1.60 -4.00
CA PHE A 51 -6.95 -2.67 -4.28
C PHE A 51 -8.37 -2.40 -3.72
N PHE A 52 -8.49 -1.64 -2.63
CA PHE A 52 -9.77 -1.27 -2.02
C PHE A 52 -10.29 0.11 -2.47
N THR A 53 -9.59 0.80 -3.36
CA THR A 53 -10.03 2.09 -3.93
C THR A 53 -11.21 1.85 -4.88
N GLU A 54 -12.21 2.73 -4.82
CA GLU A 54 -13.32 2.69 -5.76
C GLU A 54 -12.83 2.94 -7.19
N LYS A 55 -13.45 2.27 -8.17
CA LYS A 55 -13.06 2.40 -9.58
C LYS A 55 -13.13 3.85 -10.08
N ALA A 56 -14.06 4.64 -9.55
CA ALA A 56 -14.20 6.06 -9.91
C ALA A 56 -12.99 6.90 -9.45
N ASP A 57 -12.38 6.54 -8.32
CA ASP A 57 -11.29 7.29 -7.70
C ASP A 57 -9.90 6.80 -8.14
N TYR A 58 -9.82 5.61 -8.75
CA TYR A 58 -8.55 4.95 -9.10
C TYR A 58 -7.61 5.86 -9.89
N GLN A 59 -8.12 6.50 -10.95
CA GLN A 59 -7.30 7.36 -11.81
C GLN A 59 -6.78 8.58 -11.04
N GLU A 60 -7.62 9.22 -10.24
CA GLU A 60 -7.22 10.37 -9.44
C GLU A 60 -6.15 9.99 -8.40
N GLN A 61 -6.31 8.86 -7.73
CA GLN A 61 -5.33 8.37 -6.76
C GLN A 61 -4.00 7.99 -7.43
N MET A 62 -4.06 7.33 -8.58
CA MET A 62 -2.87 7.01 -9.37
C MET A 62 -2.14 8.28 -9.79
N ASP A 63 -2.85 9.27 -10.32
CA ASP A 63 -2.26 10.55 -10.74
C ASP A 63 -1.61 11.29 -9.57
N LYS A 64 -2.23 11.28 -8.38
CA LYS A 64 -1.65 11.83 -7.15
C LYS A 64 -0.32 11.13 -6.80
N VAL A 65 -0.29 9.80 -6.81
CA VAL A 65 0.94 9.03 -6.52
C VAL A 65 2.03 9.33 -7.54
N LEU A 66 1.71 9.32 -8.83
CA LEU A 66 2.68 9.58 -9.90
C LEU A 66 3.15 11.04 -9.93
N HIS A 67 2.35 11.97 -9.41
CA HIS A 67 2.76 13.36 -9.19
C HIS A 67 3.76 13.47 -8.04
N LEU A 68 3.52 12.76 -6.92
CA LEU A 68 4.42 12.73 -5.77
C LEU A 68 5.75 12.02 -6.08
N PHE A 69 5.71 11.01 -6.94
CA PHE A 69 6.87 10.19 -7.30
C PHE A 69 7.10 10.18 -8.83
N PRO A 70 7.65 11.26 -9.41
CA PRO A 70 7.88 11.36 -10.85
C PRO A 70 8.75 10.22 -11.41
N ARG A 71 9.69 9.68 -10.61
CA ARG A 71 10.51 8.53 -11.01
C ARG A 71 9.69 7.26 -11.25
N LEU A 72 8.61 7.05 -10.48
CA LEU A 72 7.69 5.93 -10.73
C LEU A 72 6.92 6.14 -12.04
N LYS A 73 6.56 7.39 -12.37
CA LYS A 73 5.91 7.73 -13.64
C LYS A 73 6.79 7.46 -14.85
N GLU A 74 8.06 7.85 -14.79
CA GLU A 74 9.04 7.56 -15.84
C GLU A 74 9.23 6.06 -16.08
N ARG A 75 9.00 5.25 -15.04
CA ARG A 75 9.28 3.81 -15.00
C ARG A 75 8.01 2.97 -14.83
N PHE A 76 6.86 3.52 -15.21
CA PHE A 76 5.55 2.93 -14.91
C PHE A 76 5.41 1.47 -15.37
N ASN A 77 5.99 1.13 -16.52
CA ASN A 77 5.98 -0.21 -17.11
C ASN A 77 7.20 -1.08 -16.71
N GLN A 78 8.13 -0.54 -15.92
CA GLN A 78 9.32 -1.25 -15.48
C GLN A 78 8.97 -2.23 -14.35
N ARG A 79 9.62 -3.39 -14.33
CA ARG A 79 9.49 -4.34 -13.22
C ARG A 79 10.13 -3.80 -11.94
N GLY A 80 9.45 -3.95 -10.81
CA GLY A 80 9.94 -3.47 -9.51
C GLY A 80 11.30 -4.06 -9.11
N GLY A 81 11.59 -5.30 -9.52
CA GLY A 81 12.85 -5.98 -9.21
C GLY A 81 14.11 -5.36 -9.85
N THR A 82 13.97 -4.46 -10.83
CA THR A 82 15.09 -3.78 -11.49
C THR A 82 15.27 -2.33 -11.02
N MET A 83 14.50 -1.91 -10.01
CA MET A 83 14.57 -0.57 -9.45
C MET A 83 15.70 -0.49 -8.41
N SER A 84 16.24 0.72 -8.21
CA SER A 84 17.17 0.95 -7.11
C SER A 84 16.42 0.93 -5.78
N GLY A 85 17.12 0.70 -4.67
CA GLY A 85 16.46 0.55 -3.38
C GLY A 85 15.77 1.80 -2.81
N GLY A 86 15.99 2.98 -3.40
CA GLY A 86 15.30 4.21 -3.02
C GLY A 86 14.07 4.51 -3.88
N GLU A 87 13.85 3.72 -4.93
CA GLU A 87 12.71 3.80 -5.85
C GLU A 87 11.69 2.71 -5.51
#